data_AF-A0A440IV78-F1
#
_entry.id   AF-A0A440IV78-F1
#
_cell.length_a   1.000
_cell.length_b   1.000
_cell.length_c   1.000
_cell.angle_alpha   90.00
_cell.angle_beta   90.00
_cell.angle_gamma   90.00
#
_symmetry.space_group_name_H-M   'P 1'
#
loop_
_entity.id
_entity.type
_entity.pdbx_description
1 polymer ?
#
loop_
_entity_poly.entity_id
_entity_poly.type
_entity_poly.pdbx_seq_one_letter_code
_entity_poly.pdbx_strand_id
1 'polypeptide(L)'
;MSICPAGGFFFQSTSGDRGNFEVVIPAPEFGLWHYWRDNDDPNLKWHGPNKFCEQLRFTSVSVCESDYRTYDNDRPGNFELLARRRDGALIHFFRENGGSWAWSDPGALVATETADNPSLIATGKRGRMSSAKKYLAAVIPDPEHGFVFFERGEDEEEDLEWDMVNVESGPKILGLALIVSAIPYGPEYEHDDPCMTDIASVTVDGHLRLSRKGMLHESEESDEIWKHVRFGVDDLLPQLGQDFTGRPSIIQSDFNLTPIGFLGGGSHGNYELVVPRKAGGFQHLWKVNGHIVEDDHILMEKGWHAGEIVGSERYHEVSMIQSNFGYEHGNLEVVARQPHQAGFDFFWREDDMVWKGPFTIS
;
A
#
# COMPACT_ATOMS: atom_id res chain seq x y z
N MET A 1 14.14 -5.17 -0.28
CA MET A 1 12.82 -5.36 0.41
C MET A 1 12.28 -3.98 0.66
N SER A 2 10.99 -3.72 0.36
CA SER A 2 10.37 -2.41 0.64
C SER A 2 10.76 -1.94 2.04
N ILE A 3 11.33 -0.74 2.14
CA ILE A 3 11.86 -0.25 3.42
C ILE A 3 10.75 0.16 4.38
N CYS A 4 9.50 0.17 3.89
CA CYS A 4 8.35 0.51 4.69
C CYS A 4 7.09 -0.30 4.32
N PRO A 5 6.08 -0.30 5.22
CA PRO A 5 4.77 -0.83 4.94
C PRO A 5 4.07 -0.06 3.82
N ALA A 6 3.49 -0.81 2.88
CA ALA A 6 2.69 -0.29 1.78
C ALA A 6 1.39 -1.07 1.66
N GLY A 7 0.32 -0.36 1.29
CA GLY A 7 -1.00 -0.94 1.16
C GLY A 7 -1.26 -1.51 -0.23
N GLY A 8 -2.16 -2.47 -0.28
CA GLY A 8 -2.48 -3.17 -1.51
C GLY A 8 -3.11 -4.52 -1.23
N PHE A 9 -3.05 -5.43 -2.19
CA PHE A 9 -3.64 -6.77 -2.09
C PHE A 9 -2.62 -7.89 -2.38
N PHE A 10 -1.34 -7.51 -2.41
CA PHE A 10 -0.19 -8.35 -2.63
C PHE A 10 0.93 -7.91 -1.68
N PHE A 11 1.49 -8.85 -0.93
CA PHE A 11 2.65 -8.61 -0.06
C PHE A 11 3.60 -9.82 -0.06
N GLN A 12 4.80 -9.64 0.47
CA GLN A 12 5.70 -10.74 0.82
C GLN A 12 5.63 -10.98 2.32
N SER A 13 5.21 -12.17 2.74
CA SER A 13 5.11 -12.54 4.15
C SER A 13 6.46 -12.95 4.75
N THR A 14 6.51 -13.09 6.07
CA THR A 14 7.65 -13.65 6.79
C THR A 14 7.65 -15.20 6.86
N SER A 15 6.76 -15.85 6.11
CA SER A 15 6.64 -17.31 6.08
C SER A 15 7.78 -17.96 5.29
N GLY A 16 8.43 -18.97 5.86
CA GLY A 16 9.57 -19.65 5.21
C GLY A 16 10.89 -18.88 5.36
N ASP A 17 11.92 -19.31 4.63
CA ASP A 17 13.25 -18.69 4.69
C ASP A 17 13.31 -17.42 3.83
N ARG A 18 12.69 -17.46 2.65
CA ARG A 18 12.66 -16.33 1.72
C ARG A 18 11.43 -15.44 1.87
N GLY A 19 10.41 -15.86 2.63
CA GLY A 19 9.14 -15.14 2.69
C GLY A 19 8.28 -15.41 1.46
N ASN A 20 7.08 -15.94 1.63
CA ASN A 20 6.17 -16.24 0.53
C ASN A 20 5.54 -14.98 -0.08
N PHE A 21 5.19 -15.03 -1.35
CA PHE A 21 4.29 -14.02 -1.93
C PHE A 21 2.85 -14.38 -1.58
N GLU A 22 2.06 -13.41 -1.16
CA GLU A 22 0.70 -13.60 -0.67
C GLU A 22 -0.24 -12.65 -1.40
N VAL A 23 -1.30 -13.18 -2.02
CA VAL A 23 -2.28 -12.40 -2.77
C VAL A 23 -3.68 -12.78 -2.32
N VAL A 24 -4.48 -11.79 -1.92
CA VAL A 24 -5.90 -11.99 -1.61
C VAL A 24 -6.72 -11.17 -2.58
N ILE A 25 -7.75 -11.78 -3.19
CA ILE A 25 -8.61 -11.12 -4.15
C ILE A 25 -10.09 -11.47 -3.92
N PRO A 26 -11.04 -10.57 -4.26
CA PRO A 26 -12.43 -10.94 -4.44
C PRO A 26 -12.60 -12.04 -5.49
N ALA A 27 -13.37 -13.08 -5.18
CA ALA A 27 -13.75 -14.06 -6.19
C ALA A 27 -14.64 -13.40 -7.27
N PRO A 28 -14.70 -13.94 -8.51
CA PRO A 28 -15.58 -13.42 -9.55
C PRO A 28 -17.07 -13.40 -9.17
N GLU A 29 -17.50 -14.32 -8.29
CA GLU A 29 -18.89 -14.40 -7.83
C GLU A 29 -19.06 -14.16 -6.32
N PHE A 30 -18.55 -15.08 -5.49
CA PHE A 30 -18.73 -15.05 -4.04
C PHE A 30 -17.45 -15.45 -3.29
N GLY A 31 -17.24 -14.81 -2.15
CA GLY A 31 -16.10 -15.03 -1.27
C GLY A 31 -14.84 -14.33 -1.72
N LEU A 32 -13.76 -14.76 -1.09
CA LEU A 32 -12.42 -14.25 -1.21
C LEU A 32 -11.49 -15.42 -1.51
N TRP A 33 -10.53 -15.20 -2.40
CA TRP A 33 -9.55 -16.19 -2.81
C TRP A 33 -8.17 -15.74 -2.38
N HIS A 34 -7.46 -16.63 -1.69
CA HIS A 34 -6.08 -16.44 -1.26
C HIS A 34 -5.17 -17.36 -2.07
N TYR A 35 -4.16 -16.76 -2.68
CA TYR A 35 -3.07 -17.41 -3.40
C TYR A 35 -1.76 -17.12 -2.68
N TRP A 36 -0.82 -18.04 -2.82
CA TRP A 36 0.53 -17.82 -2.33
C TRP A 36 1.57 -18.45 -3.25
N ARG A 37 2.76 -17.86 -3.34
CA ARG A 37 3.90 -18.47 -4.03
C ARG A 37 4.87 -19.00 -2.98
N ASP A 38 5.17 -20.29 -3.06
CA ASP A 38 6.26 -20.89 -2.29
C ASP A 38 7.58 -20.36 -2.84
N ASN A 39 8.20 -19.45 -2.10
CA ASN A 39 9.45 -18.84 -2.52
C ASN A 39 10.69 -19.67 -2.15
N ASP A 40 10.50 -20.69 -1.32
CA ASP A 40 11.53 -21.66 -0.94
C ASP A 40 11.55 -22.88 -1.89
N ASP A 41 10.44 -23.17 -2.59
CA ASP A 41 10.44 -24.14 -3.69
C ASP A 41 11.30 -23.63 -4.86
N PRO A 42 12.29 -24.40 -5.34
CA PRO A 42 13.15 -23.99 -6.46
C PRO A 42 12.39 -23.73 -7.77
N ASN A 43 11.16 -24.21 -7.91
CA ASN A 43 10.30 -23.96 -9.06
C ASN A 43 9.38 -22.72 -8.88
N LEU A 44 9.45 -22.03 -7.74
CA LEU A 44 8.67 -20.83 -7.42
C LEU A 44 7.17 -21.01 -7.68
N LYS A 45 6.61 -22.10 -7.15
CA LYS A 45 5.26 -22.54 -7.48
C LYS A 45 4.20 -21.67 -6.81
N TRP A 46 3.20 -21.24 -7.58
CA TRP A 46 1.96 -20.66 -7.05
C TRP A 46 0.99 -21.74 -6.59
N HIS A 47 0.33 -21.48 -5.47
CA HIS A 47 -0.69 -22.29 -4.82
C HIS A 47 -1.99 -21.50 -4.66
N GLY A 48 -3.11 -22.21 -4.52
CA GLY A 48 -4.45 -21.64 -4.39
C GLY A 48 -5.33 -21.91 -5.63
N PRO A 49 -6.52 -21.29 -5.68
CA PRO A 49 -7.09 -20.44 -4.63
C PRO A 49 -7.55 -21.24 -3.41
N ASN A 50 -7.12 -20.83 -2.22
CA ASN A 50 -7.81 -21.15 -0.97
C ASN A 50 -9.01 -20.21 -0.84
N LYS A 51 -10.22 -20.75 -0.72
CA LYS A 51 -11.46 -19.97 -0.74
C LYS A 51 -12.04 -19.81 0.67
N PHE A 52 -12.53 -18.62 0.98
CA PHE A 52 -13.19 -18.33 2.26
C PHE A 52 -14.29 -17.28 2.11
N CYS A 53 -15.19 -17.23 3.10
CA CYS A 53 -16.35 -16.33 3.12
C CYS A 53 -17.26 -16.41 1.86
N GLU A 54 -17.44 -17.61 1.30
CA GLU A 54 -18.21 -17.85 0.05
C GLU A 54 -19.71 -17.52 0.15
N GLN A 55 -20.20 -17.11 1.31
CA GLN A 55 -21.57 -16.64 1.52
C GLN A 55 -21.78 -15.15 1.20
N LEU A 56 -20.72 -14.37 0.99
CA LEU A 56 -20.79 -12.91 0.71
C LEU A 56 -20.17 -12.56 -0.65
N ARG A 57 -20.48 -11.35 -1.17
CA ARG A 57 -19.89 -10.81 -2.40
C ARG A 57 -19.03 -9.59 -2.11
N PHE A 58 -17.77 -9.66 -2.53
CA PHE A 58 -16.79 -8.59 -2.34
C PHE A 58 -16.42 -7.94 -3.68
N THR A 59 -15.95 -6.70 -3.61
CA THR A 59 -15.57 -5.89 -4.78
C THR A 59 -14.11 -5.51 -4.77
N SER A 60 -13.53 -5.35 -3.58
CA SER A 60 -12.14 -4.97 -3.39
C SER A 60 -11.64 -5.45 -2.03
N VAL A 61 -10.33 -5.62 -1.90
CA VAL A 61 -9.68 -5.95 -0.63
C VAL A 61 -8.36 -5.21 -0.47
N SER A 62 -7.88 -5.08 0.75
CA SER A 62 -6.48 -4.77 1.04
C SER A 62 -5.96 -5.65 2.17
N VAL A 63 -4.74 -6.17 2.04
CA VAL A 63 -4.13 -7.12 2.98
C VAL A 63 -2.72 -6.68 3.37
N CYS A 64 -2.32 -6.96 4.60
CA CYS A 64 -0.95 -6.87 5.08
C CYS A 64 -0.64 -7.99 6.10
N GLU A 65 0.64 -8.20 6.39
CA GLU A 65 1.07 -8.92 7.61
C GLU A 65 1.26 -7.91 8.74
N SER A 66 0.80 -8.29 9.94
CA SER A 66 0.90 -7.45 11.14
C SER A 66 1.74 -8.10 12.24
N ASP A 67 2.02 -7.32 13.28
CA ASP A 67 2.67 -7.83 14.50
C ASP A 67 1.71 -8.54 15.45
N TYR A 68 0.41 -8.62 15.14
CA TYR A 68 -0.54 -9.36 15.97
C TYR A 68 -0.21 -10.86 15.93
N ARG A 69 -0.28 -11.49 17.11
CA ARG A 69 -0.02 -12.91 17.27
C ARG A 69 -1.10 -13.53 18.13
N THR A 70 -1.58 -14.69 17.72
CA THR A 70 -2.53 -15.48 18.53
C THR A 70 -1.83 -16.22 19.66
N TYR A 71 -0.56 -16.61 19.49
CA TYR A 71 0.23 -17.26 20.54
C TYR A 71 1.60 -16.59 20.71
N ASP A 72 2.05 -16.49 21.96
CA ASP A 72 3.37 -15.94 22.28
C ASP A 72 4.48 -16.90 21.79
N ASN A 73 5.36 -16.38 20.92
CA ASN A 73 6.46 -17.04 20.20
C ASN A 73 6.15 -17.59 18.80
N ASP A 74 4.92 -17.46 18.33
CA ASP A 74 4.62 -17.88 16.95
C ASP A 74 5.11 -16.85 15.94
N ARG A 75 5.89 -17.34 15.00
CA ARG A 75 6.22 -16.67 13.74
C ARG A 75 5.68 -17.57 12.64
N PRO A 76 4.95 -17.04 11.65
CA PRO A 76 4.77 -15.62 11.28
C PRO A 76 3.62 -14.89 12.00
N GLY A 77 3.52 -13.56 11.79
CA GLY A 77 2.44 -12.73 12.34
C GLY A 77 1.11 -12.93 11.60
N ASN A 78 0.01 -12.45 12.18
CA ASN A 78 -1.31 -12.57 11.55
C ASN A 78 -1.38 -11.76 10.25
N PHE A 79 -2.11 -12.29 9.25
CA PHE A 79 -2.52 -11.47 8.11
C PHE A 79 -3.78 -10.70 8.48
N GLU A 80 -3.82 -9.43 8.10
CA GLU A 80 -4.93 -8.53 8.36
C GLU A 80 -5.52 -8.11 7.02
N LEU A 81 -6.84 -8.14 6.90
CA LEU A 81 -7.54 -7.93 5.64
C LEU A 81 -8.75 -7.02 5.84
N LEU A 82 -8.86 -5.99 5.01
CA LEU A 82 -10.09 -5.25 4.80
C LEU A 82 -10.72 -5.71 3.49
N ALA A 83 -11.99 -6.10 3.51
CA ALA A 83 -12.73 -6.49 2.32
C ALA A 83 -14.02 -5.69 2.19
N ARG A 84 -14.18 -5.02 1.05
CA ARG A 84 -15.36 -4.22 0.76
C ARG A 84 -16.41 -5.06 0.05
N ARG A 85 -17.56 -5.20 0.68
CA ARG A 85 -18.74 -5.84 0.09
C ARG A 85 -19.36 -4.98 -1.00
N ARG A 86 -20.14 -5.62 -1.88
CA ARG A 86 -20.85 -4.95 -2.97
C ARG A 86 -21.83 -3.86 -2.50
N ASP A 87 -22.37 -3.98 -1.29
CA ASP A 87 -23.27 -3.00 -0.67
C ASP A 87 -22.54 -1.86 0.06
N GLY A 88 -21.20 -1.79 -0.04
CA GLY A 88 -20.41 -0.71 0.56
C GLY A 88 -20.00 -0.97 2.01
N ALA A 89 -20.41 -2.09 2.63
CA ALA A 89 -19.91 -2.47 3.94
C ALA A 89 -18.43 -2.91 3.86
N LEU A 90 -17.59 -2.36 4.73
CA LEU A 90 -16.19 -2.73 4.88
C LEU A 90 -16.02 -3.65 6.08
N ILE A 91 -15.55 -4.86 5.83
CA ILE A 91 -15.39 -5.89 6.86
C ILE A 91 -13.92 -6.17 7.07
N HIS A 92 -13.51 -6.26 8.34
CA HIS A 92 -12.20 -6.72 8.74
C HIS A 92 -12.18 -8.24 8.94
N PHE A 93 -11.11 -8.87 8.48
CA PHE A 93 -10.78 -10.28 8.68
C PHE A 93 -9.33 -10.36 9.15
N PHE A 94 -9.00 -11.43 9.86
CA PHE A 94 -7.61 -11.81 10.09
C PHE A 94 -7.39 -13.27 9.73
N ARG A 95 -6.17 -13.62 9.33
CA ARG A 95 -5.72 -15.01 9.25
C ARG A 95 -4.77 -15.28 10.39
N GLU A 96 -5.10 -16.27 11.19
CA GLU A 96 -4.23 -16.73 12.26
C GLU A 96 -3.09 -17.57 11.65
N ASN A 97 -1.85 -17.19 11.95
CA ASN A 97 -0.65 -17.79 11.33
C ASN A 97 0.27 -18.51 12.34
N GLY A 98 -0.14 -18.68 13.59
CA GLY A 98 0.59 -19.42 14.62
C GLY A 98 0.26 -20.91 14.71
N GLY A 99 -0.86 -21.38 14.13
CA GLY A 99 -1.08 -22.83 14.06
C GLY A 99 -2.22 -23.31 13.15
N SER A 100 -3.36 -22.63 13.15
CA SER A 100 -4.54 -23.04 12.38
C SER A 100 -4.45 -22.65 10.90
N TRP A 101 -3.72 -21.57 10.59
CA TRP A 101 -3.57 -21.04 9.23
C TRP A 101 -4.90 -20.65 8.58
N ALA A 102 -5.93 -20.44 9.40
CA ALA A 102 -7.30 -20.23 8.97
C ALA A 102 -7.66 -18.74 8.96
N TRP A 103 -8.41 -18.34 7.95
CA TRP A 103 -9.09 -17.05 7.94
C TRP A 103 -10.21 -17.06 8.99
N SER A 104 -10.37 -15.95 9.70
CA SER A 104 -11.47 -15.74 10.62
C SER A 104 -12.81 -15.76 9.89
N ASP A 105 -13.89 -16.01 10.62
CA ASP A 105 -15.21 -15.59 10.19
C ASP A 105 -15.24 -14.05 9.98
N PRO A 106 -16.23 -13.51 9.23
CA PRO A 106 -16.40 -12.07 9.09
C PRO A 106 -16.37 -11.37 10.45
N GLY A 107 -15.36 -10.53 10.64
CA GLY A 107 -15.08 -9.86 11.91
C GLY A 107 -15.80 -8.52 12.03
N ALA A 108 -15.05 -7.51 12.49
CA ALA A 108 -15.59 -6.18 12.73
C ALA A 108 -16.11 -5.51 11.45
N LEU A 109 -17.31 -4.93 11.54
CA LEU A 109 -17.79 -3.94 10.57
C LEU A 109 -17.02 -2.65 10.83
N VAL A 110 -16.15 -2.26 9.90
CA VAL A 110 -15.28 -1.09 10.04
C VAL A 110 -16.01 0.18 9.63
N ALA A 111 -16.74 0.10 8.51
CA ALA A 111 -17.50 1.21 7.98
C ALA A 111 -18.64 0.70 7.08
N THR A 112 -19.67 1.53 6.93
CA THR A 112 -20.77 1.32 5.97
C THR A 112 -20.67 2.34 4.84
N GLU A 113 -21.34 2.05 3.73
CA GLU A 113 -21.48 3.01 2.61
C GLU A 113 -20.14 3.47 2.01
N THR A 114 -19.06 2.70 2.16
CA THR A 114 -17.72 3.04 1.62
C THR A 114 -17.68 3.03 0.09
N ALA A 115 -16.75 3.78 -0.51
CA ALA A 115 -16.48 3.75 -1.95
C ALA A 115 -15.18 2.99 -2.29
N ASP A 116 -15.16 2.39 -3.49
CA ASP A 116 -14.00 1.80 -4.18
C ASP A 116 -13.01 0.97 -3.31
N ASN A 117 -11.71 0.98 -3.64
CA ASN A 117 -10.71 0.09 -3.05
C ASN A 117 -10.12 0.67 -1.74
N PRO A 118 -10.19 -0.06 -0.62
CA PRO A 118 -9.47 0.34 0.59
C PRO A 118 -7.95 0.14 0.41
N SER A 119 -7.17 0.80 1.27
CA SER A 119 -5.74 0.54 1.44
C SER A 119 -5.43 0.37 2.93
N LEU A 120 -4.85 -0.77 3.29
CA LEU A 120 -4.51 -1.18 4.65
C LEU A 120 -3.00 -1.36 4.76
N ILE A 121 -2.41 -0.90 5.85
CA ILE A 121 -1.02 -1.21 6.23
C ILE A 121 -0.93 -1.61 7.70
N ALA A 122 0.08 -2.41 8.02
CA ALA A 122 0.54 -2.57 9.39
C ALA A 122 1.58 -1.49 9.69
N THR A 123 1.35 -0.69 10.73
CA THR A 123 2.28 0.38 11.16
C THR A 123 3.25 -0.08 12.24
N GLY A 124 3.08 -1.32 12.72
CA GLY A 124 3.79 -1.87 13.86
C GLY A 124 3.41 -1.19 15.18
N LYS A 125 3.94 -1.69 16.30
CA LYS A 125 3.76 -1.09 17.63
C LYS A 125 4.60 0.18 17.77
N ARG A 126 3.99 1.37 17.66
CA ARG A 126 4.69 2.64 17.96
C ARG A 126 5.09 2.70 19.44
N GLY A 127 6.35 3.05 19.71
CA GLY A 127 7.04 2.84 20.99
C GLY A 127 6.57 3.69 22.19
N ARG A 128 6.93 3.17 23.39
CA ARG A 128 6.87 3.61 24.82
C ARG A 128 6.13 4.86 25.31
N MET A 129 5.81 5.88 24.52
CA MET A 129 5.21 7.14 24.99
C MET A 129 3.75 7.36 24.58
N SER A 130 3.14 6.42 23.85
CA SER A 130 1.71 6.42 23.56
C SER A 130 1.01 5.40 24.45
N SER A 131 -0.05 5.79 25.16
CA SER A 131 -0.96 4.88 25.85
C SER A 131 -1.78 4.02 24.88
N ALA A 132 -2.08 4.55 23.68
CA ALA A 132 -2.77 3.81 22.63
C ALA A 132 -1.76 3.07 21.74
N LYS A 133 -1.82 1.74 21.74
CA LYS A 133 -1.01 0.91 20.84
C LYS A 133 -1.80 0.77 19.53
N LYS A 134 -1.58 1.68 18.57
CA LYS A 134 -2.15 1.58 17.21
C LYS A 134 -1.24 0.74 16.32
N TYR A 135 -1.81 -0.27 15.65
CA TYR A 135 -1.07 -1.31 14.92
C TYR A 135 -1.38 -1.33 13.43
N LEU A 136 -2.59 -0.91 13.02
CA LEU A 136 -2.99 -0.81 11.62
C LEU A 136 -3.46 0.59 11.28
N ALA A 137 -3.23 1.00 10.04
CA ALA A 137 -3.80 2.20 9.47
C ALA A 137 -4.50 1.85 8.15
N ALA A 138 -5.66 2.47 7.92
CA ALA A 138 -6.42 2.26 6.71
C ALA A 138 -6.90 3.60 6.12
N VAL A 139 -6.93 3.67 4.81
CA VAL A 139 -7.57 4.76 4.06
C VAL A 139 -8.62 4.15 3.16
N ILE A 140 -9.81 4.76 3.14
CA ILE A 140 -10.93 4.31 2.32
C ILE A 140 -11.49 5.49 1.53
N PRO A 141 -11.71 5.35 0.21
CA PRO A 141 -12.42 6.37 -0.57
C PRO A 141 -13.80 6.67 0.02
N ASP A 142 -14.12 7.95 0.15
CA ASP A 142 -15.43 8.38 0.61
C ASP A 142 -16.36 8.67 -0.59
N PRO A 143 -17.64 8.25 -0.59
CA PRO A 143 -18.54 8.52 -1.71
C PRO A 143 -18.89 9.99 -1.92
N GLU A 144 -18.81 10.79 -0.86
CA GLU A 144 -19.21 12.20 -0.82
C GLU A 144 -18.00 13.14 -0.84
N HIS A 145 -16.90 12.72 -0.20
CA HIS A 145 -15.67 13.47 0.03
C HIS A 145 -14.48 12.84 -0.73
N GLY A 146 -13.26 13.10 -0.26
CA GLY A 146 -12.05 12.48 -0.79
C GLY A 146 -11.87 11.07 -0.23
N PHE A 147 -11.45 10.98 1.03
CA PHE A 147 -11.20 9.71 1.72
C PHE A 147 -11.39 9.83 3.22
N VAL A 148 -11.52 8.70 3.91
CA VAL A 148 -11.56 8.62 5.37
C VAL A 148 -10.33 7.85 5.84
N PHE A 149 -9.66 8.39 6.86
CA PHE A 149 -8.52 7.75 7.52
C PHE A 149 -8.96 7.08 8.81
N PHE A 150 -8.58 5.81 8.96
CA PHE A 150 -8.87 4.99 10.14
C PHE A 150 -7.57 4.46 10.73
N GLU A 151 -7.59 4.24 12.04
CA GLU A 151 -6.56 3.49 12.74
C GLU A 151 -7.20 2.36 13.54
N ARG A 152 -6.47 1.27 13.73
CA ARG A 152 -6.86 0.20 14.64
C ARG A 152 -5.82 0.00 15.72
N GLY A 153 -6.27 -0.09 16.95
CA GLY A 153 -5.41 -0.42 18.07
C GLY A 153 -6.15 -0.69 19.36
N GLU A 154 -5.37 -0.80 20.42
CA GLU A 154 -5.90 -0.94 21.78
C GLU A 154 -6.50 0.38 22.26
N ASP A 155 -7.70 0.29 22.82
CA ASP A 155 -8.37 1.34 23.59
C ASP A 155 -7.83 1.41 25.03
N GLU A 156 -8.45 2.23 25.90
CA GLU A 156 -8.06 2.35 27.31
C GLU A 156 -8.30 1.07 28.12
N GLU A 157 -9.18 0.17 27.65
CA GLU A 157 -9.51 -1.12 28.25
C GLU A 157 -8.70 -2.29 27.66
N GLU A 158 -7.76 -1.99 26.76
CA GLU A 158 -6.93 -2.94 26.00
C GLU A 158 -7.71 -3.77 24.95
N ASP A 159 -8.91 -3.33 24.56
CA ASP A 159 -9.71 -3.93 23.49
C ASP A 159 -9.29 -3.35 22.12
N LEU A 160 -9.32 -4.22 21.09
CA LEU A 160 -8.91 -3.83 19.75
C LEU A 160 -10.06 -3.24 18.93
N GLU A 161 -10.02 -1.93 18.70
CA GLU A 161 -11.07 -1.20 18.00
C GLU A 161 -10.57 -0.42 16.78
N TRP A 162 -11.50 -0.18 15.84
CA TRP A 162 -11.29 0.69 14.68
C TRP A 162 -11.81 2.10 15.01
N ASP A 163 -10.94 3.09 14.88
CA ASP A 163 -11.28 4.49 15.05
C ASP A 163 -11.27 5.21 13.71
N MET A 164 -12.34 5.96 13.45
CA MET A 164 -12.32 6.99 12.41
C MET A 164 -11.54 8.19 12.93
N VAL A 165 -10.39 8.47 12.30
CA VAL A 165 -9.50 9.56 12.74
C VAL A 165 -9.86 10.87 12.07
N ASN A 166 -10.06 10.87 10.75
CA ASN A 166 -10.52 12.05 10.02
C ASN A 166 -11.24 11.68 8.72
N VAL A 167 -12.12 12.58 8.27
CA VAL A 167 -12.66 12.60 6.91
C VAL A 167 -11.95 13.72 6.16
N GLU A 168 -11.36 13.40 5.02
CA GLU A 168 -10.66 14.35 4.17
C GLU A 168 -11.54 14.78 3.00
N SER A 169 -11.67 16.09 2.83
CA SER A 169 -12.44 16.66 1.73
C SER A 169 -11.65 16.63 0.43
N GLY A 170 -12.31 16.39 -0.70
CA GLY A 170 -11.61 16.31 -1.96
C GLY A 170 -12.47 15.85 -3.13
N PRO A 171 -11.87 15.76 -4.33
CA PRO A 171 -12.49 15.11 -5.47
C PRO A 171 -12.71 13.62 -5.16
N LYS A 172 -13.77 13.07 -5.75
CA LYS A 172 -14.06 11.63 -5.67
C LYS A 172 -12.90 10.81 -6.22
N ILE A 173 -12.61 9.70 -5.55
CA ILE A 173 -11.46 8.84 -5.80
C ILE A 173 -11.94 7.48 -6.35
N LEU A 174 -11.32 6.99 -7.42
CA LEU A 174 -11.53 5.64 -8.00
C LEU A 174 -10.66 4.57 -7.34
N GLY A 175 -9.58 4.99 -6.69
CA GLY A 175 -8.69 4.09 -5.97
C GLY A 175 -7.53 4.84 -5.35
N LEU A 176 -6.98 4.27 -4.28
CA LEU A 176 -5.88 4.86 -3.53
C LEU A 176 -4.93 3.79 -2.97
N ALA A 177 -3.74 4.23 -2.59
CA ALA A 177 -2.73 3.44 -1.92
C ALA A 177 -2.05 4.27 -0.83
N LEU A 178 -1.93 3.67 0.33
CA LEU A 178 -1.32 4.23 1.54
C LEU A 178 0.10 3.67 1.70
N ILE A 179 1.02 4.52 2.13
CA ILE A 179 2.39 4.15 2.50
C ILE A 179 2.81 4.92 3.75
N VAL A 180 3.66 4.29 4.56
CA VAL A 180 4.43 5.02 5.57
C VAL A 180 5.84 5.34 5.04
N SER A 181 6.14 6.59 4.70
CA SER A 181 7.46 7.00 4.21
C SER A 181 8.50 7.04 5.33
N ALA A 182 9.73 6.62 5.04
CA ALA A 182 10.87 6.65 5.96
C ALA A 182 11.69 7.95 5.90
N ILE A 183 11.18 8.99 5.23
CA ILE A 183 11.88 10.26 5.01
C ILE A 183 11.51 11.25 6.14
N PRO A 184 12.41 11.54 7.09
CA PRO A 184 12.22 12.63 8.03
C PRO A 184 12.73 13.93 7.40
N TYR A 185 11.95 15.02 7.48
CA TYR A 185 12.38 16.38 7.09
C TYR A 185 12.55 16.56 5.55
N GLY A 186 12.45 17.78 5.01
CA GLY A 186 12.84 18.05 3.61
C GLY A 186 12.57 19.48 3.13
N PRO A 187 13.58 20.30 2.73
CA PRO A 187 13.66 21.78 2.85
C PRO A 187 12.51 22.64 2.26
N GLU A 188 12.18 23.66 3.03
CA GLU A 188 11.31 24.85 2.97
C GLU A 188 10.10 25.01 2.01
N TYR A 189 9.64 24.02 1.24
CA TYR A 189 8.31 24.11 0.58
C TYR A 189 7.45 22.83 0.68
N GLU A 190 7.94 21.84 1.44
CA GLU A 190 7.17 20.75 2.06
C GLU A 190 7.13 20.91 3.61
N HIS A 191 7.53 22.07 4.14
CA HIS A 191 7.71 22.34 5.57
C HIS A 191 6.51 23.03 6.19
N ASP A 192 5.91 22.34 7.15
CA ASP A 192 5.85 22.83 8.54
C ASP A 192 5.30 21.70 9.40
N ASP A 193 5.53 20.42 9.05
CA ASP A 193 4.89 19.31 9.75
C ASP A 193 5.41 17.93 9.26
N PRO A 194 6.33 17.26 10.00
CA PRO A 194 6.97 16.04 9.54
C PRO A 194 6.07 14.80 9.70
N CYS A 195 5.35 14.38 8.65
CA CYS A 195 4.66 13.07 8.70
C CYS A 195 5.17 12.05 7.71
N MET A 196 5.21 10.85 8.23
CA MET A 196 5.61 9.62 7.59
C MET A 196 4.47 9.00 6.78
N THR A 197 3.36 9.67 6.43
CA THR A 197 2.19 9.00 5.83
C THR A 197 1.76 9.69 4.53
N ASP A 198 1.86 8.95 3.42
CA ASP A 198 1.51 9.43 2.08
C ASP A 198 0.39 8.57 1.48
N ILE A 199 -0.48 9.20 0.67
CA ILE A 199 -1.56 8.56 -0.08
C ILE A 199 -1.43 8.92 -1.55
N ALA A 200 -1.18 7.93 -2.41
CA ALA A 200 -1.37 8.06 -3.84
C ALA A 200 -2.84 7.78 -4.19
N SER A 201 -3.48 8.61 -4.99
CA SER A 201 -4.90 8.43 -5.37
C SER A 201 -5.17 8.77 -6.82
N VAL A 202 -6.11 8.06 -7.43
CA VAL A 202 -6.65 8.35 -8.75
C VAL A 202 -8.06 8.91 -8.61
N THR A 203 -8.28 10.12 -9.12
CA THR A 203 -9.60 10.77 -9.09
C THR A 203 -10.53 10.22 -10.19
N VAL A 204 -11.83 10.44 -10.06
CA VAL A 204 -12.83 10.01 -11.06
C VAL A 204 -12.64 10.59 -12.46
N ASP A 205 -12.02 11.76 -12.57
CA ASP A 205 -11.62 12.35 -13.85
C ASP A 205 -10.29 11.79 -14.38
N GLY A 206 -9.58 10.97 -13.59
CA GLY A 206 -8.39 10.21 -13.99
C GLY A 206 -7.06 10.89 -13.73
N HIS A 207 -7.01 11.88 -12.83
CA HIS A 207 -5.75 12.47 -12.38
C HIS A 207 -5.13 11.65 -11.24
N LEU A 208 -3.81 11.55 -11.25
CA LEU A 208 -3.04 11.03 -10.12
C LEU A 208 -2.73 12.16 -9.14
N ARG A 209 -2.92 11.93 -7.84
CA ARG A 209 -2.65 12.88 -6.75
C ARG A 209 -1.85 12.22 -5.63
N LEU A 210 -1.08 13.02 -4.89
CA LEU A 210 -0.42 12.63 -3.65
C LEU A 210 -0.98 13.48 -2.50
N SER A 211 -1.41 12.85 -1.41
CA SER A 211 -1.79 13.55 -0.18
C SER A 211 -0.84 13.12 0.92
N ARG A 212 -0.35 14.07 1.71
CA ARG A 212 0.58 13.84 2.82
C ARG A 212 -0.08 14.28 4.11
N LYS A 213 0.01 13.47 5.17
CA LYS A 213 -0.49 13.88 6.49
C LYS A 213 0.37 15.03 7.03
N GLY A 214 -0.20 16.00 7.73
CA GLY A 214 0.50 17.01 8.53
C GLY A 214 0.62 16.57 9.99
N MET A 215 1.54 17.20 10.72
CA MET A 215 1.99 16.91 12.08
C MET A 215 1.44 17.87 13.15
N LEU A 216 0.37 18.65 12.96
CA LEU A 216 -0.22 19.53 13.99
C LEU A 216 0.83 20.28 14.86
N HIS A 217 1.42 21.36 14.35
CA HIS A 217 2.17 22.26 15.23
C HIS A 217 1.27 22.85 16.32
N GLU A 218 1.67 22.73 17.59
CA GLU A 218 0.96 23.27 18.78
C GLU A 218 0.68 24.78 18.72
N SER A 219 1.28 25.53 17.78
CA SER A 219 1.18 26.98 17.66
C SER A 219 0.39 27.50 16.45
N GLU A 220 -0.13 26.65 15.58
CA GLU A 220 -0.95 27.08 14.44
C GLU A 220 -2.36 26.50 14.54
N GLU A 221 -3.37 27.37 14.59
CA GLU A 221 -4.81 27.03 14.49
C GLU A 221 -5.17 26.53 13.07
N SER A 222 -4.43 25.58 12.49
CA SER A 222 -4.81 24.95 11.23
C SER A 222 -5.36 23.55 11.50
N ASP A 223 -6.70 23.42 11.41
CA ASP A 223 -7.44 22.16 11.53
C ASP A 223 -7.16 21.15 10.40
N GLU A 224 -6.24 21.42 9.47
CA GLU A 224 -5.97 20.58 8.30
C GLU A 224 -4.94 19.48 8.59
N ILE A 225 -5.42 18.25 8.79
CA ILE A 225 -4.61 17.04 9.03
C ILE A 225 -3.90 16.57 7.75
N TRP A 226 -4.34 16.97 6.55
CA TRP A 226 -3.75 16.53 5.28
C TRP A 226 -3.35 17.71 4.40
N LYS A 227 -2.08 17.73 3.99
CA LYS A 227 -1.56 18.62 2.96
C LYS A 227 -1.62 17.92 1.61
N HIS A 228 -2.35 18.49 0.67
CA HIS A 228 -2.42 17.96 -0.70
C HIS A 228 -1.27 18.48 -1.54
N VAL A 229 -0.26 17.65 -1.74
CA VAL A 229 0.85 17.97 -2.63
C VAL A 229 0.45 17.59 -4.05
N ARG A 230 0.47 18.55 -4.98
CA ARG A 230 0.28 18.20 -6.39
C ARG A 230 1.44 17.32 -6.82
N PHE A 231 1.15 16.21 -7.51
CA PHE A 231 2.20 15.34 -8.03
C PHE A 231 3.11 16.14 -8.99
N GLY A 232 4.43 16.15 -8.75
CA GLY A 232 5.41 16.83 -9.61
C GLY A 232 5.36 18.36 -9.54
N VAL A 233 5.71 18.95 -8.40
CA VAL A 233 5.58 20.40 -8.17
C VAL A 233 6.62 21.26 -8.91
N ASP A 234 7.60 20.74 -9.65
CA ASP A 234 8.44 21.62 -10.49
C ASP A 234 8.73 21.08 -11.91
N ASP A 235 8.16 21.79 -12.88
CA ASP A 235 8.61 22.12 -14.24
C ASP A 235 9.03 21.07 -15.28
N LEU A 236 9.04 19.76 -14.98
CA LEU A 236 9.40 18.74 -16.01
C LEU A 236 8.38 17.63 -16.29
N LEU A 237 7.22 17.63 -15.63
CA LEU A 237 6.08 16.81 -16.06
C LEU A 237 4.82 17.69 -16.10
N PRO A 238 4.44 18.25 -17.26
CA PRO A 238 3.13 18.84 -17.37
C PRO A 238 2.13 17.72 -17.10
N GLN A 239 1.44 17.80 -15.95
CA GLN A 239 0.30 16.98 -15.51
C GLN A 239 0.22 15.63 -16.23
N LEU A 240 0.50 14.51 -15.55
CA LEU A 240 0.41 13.13 -16.05
C LEU A 240 -0.96 12.74 -16.70
N GLY A 241 -1.82 13.70 -16.95
CA GLY A 241 -3.01 13.63 -17.75
C GLY A 241 -4.18 13.12 -16.93
N GLN A 242 -5.31 13.04 -17.62
CA GLN A 242 -6.52 12.38 -17.15
C GLN A 242 -6.57 10.94 -17.66
N ASP A 243 -5.44 10.23 -17.59
CA ASP A 243 -5.25 8.94 -18.25
C ASP A 243 -5.33 7.76 -17.29
N PHE A 244 -5.40 8.00 -15.98
CA PHE A 244 -5.37 6.92 -15.00
C PHE A 244 -6.76 6.45 -14.58
N THR A 245 -6.82 5.23 -14.07
CA THR A 245 -8.03 4.63 -13.53
C THR A 245 -7.70 3.65 -12.42
N GLY A 246 -8.70 3.25 -11.65
CA GLY A 246 -8.57 2.17 -10.68
C GLY A 246 -7.63 2.46 -9.51
N ARG A 247 -7.24 1.40 -8.80
CA ARG A 247 -6.33 1.49 -7.65
C ARG A 247 -4.86 1.53 -8.09
N PRO A 248 -4.10 2.60 -7.73
CA PRO A 248 -2.65 2.61 -7.85
C PRO A 248 -2.00 1.80 -6.72
N SER A 249 -0.68 1.64 -6.76
CA SER A 249 0.14 1.14 -5.65
C SER A 249 1.43 1.95 -5.57
N ILE A 250 1.87 2.24 -4.35
CA ILE A 250 3.08 3.02 -4.07
C ILE A 250 3.89 2.33 -2.96
N ILE A 251 5.21 2.26 -3.14
CA ILE A 251 6.17 1.79 -2.13
C ILE A 251 7.34 2.76 -2.03
N GLN A 252 8.12 2.63 -0.97
CA GLN A 252 9.46 3.19 -0.90
C GLN A 252 10.43 2.02 -1.02
N SER A 253 11.11 1.98 -2.15
CA SER A 253 12.09 0.94 -2.47
C SER A 253 13.45 1.25 -1.85
N ASP A 254 14.40 0.33 -2.00
CA ASP A 254 15.81 0.53 -1.72
C ASP A 254 16.63 0.98 -2.95
N PHE A 255 16.00 1.23 -4.11
CA PHE A 255 16.69 1.84 -5.25
C PHE A 255 17.21 3.22 -4.85
N ASN A 256 18.49 3.49 -5.13
CA ASN A 256 19.22 4.69 -4.67
C ASN A 256 19.32 4.85 -3.13
N LEU A 257 19.03 3.82 -2.35
CA LEU A 257 19.22 3.86 -0.90
C LEU A 257 20.71 3.70 -0.54
N THR A 258 21.23 4.68 0.19
CA THR A 258 22.51 4.54 0.90
C THR A 258 22.20 4.63 2.39
N PRO A 259 22.35 3.52 3.16
CA PRO A 259 22.06 3.53 4.59
C PRO A 259 22.85 4.61 5.32
N ILE A 260 22.23 5.22 6.32
CA ILE A 260 22.88 6.26 7.13
C ILE A 260 24.05 5.63 7.89
N GLY A 261 25.26 6.06 7.58
CA GLY A 261 26.48 5.59 8.21
C GLY A 261 26.72 6.22 9.59
N PHE A 262 27.59 5.60 10.38
CA PHE A 262 28.00 6.12 11.71
C PHE A 262 28.61 7.53 11.65
N LEU A 263 29.18 7.91 10.50
CA LEU A 263 29.85 9.20 10.28
C LEU A 263 28.92 10.26 9.66
N GLY A 264 27.61 10.05 9.67
CA GLY A 264 26.66 10.96 9.03
C GLY A 264 26.58 10.77 7.52
N GLY A 265 25.45 11.16 6.92
CA GLY A 265 25.19 11.04 5.49
C GLY A 265 24.53 9.74 5.05
N GLY A 266 23.71 9.83 4.00
CA GLY A 266 22.97 8.72 3.38
C GLY A 266 22.08 9.20 2.24
N SER A 267 21.27 8.32 1.67
CA SER A 267 20.22 8.69 0.73
C SER A 267 18.97 7.88 0.99
N HIS A 268 17.81 8.49 0.75
CA HIS A 268 16.54 7.82 0.81
C HIS A 268 16.32 6.99 -0.45
N GLY A 269 15.78 5.79 -0.27
CA GLY A 269 15.36 5.00 -1.41
C GLY A 269 14.17 5.63 -2.14
N ASN A 270 14.03 5.31 -3.42
CA ASN A 270 13.04 5.92 -4.32
C ASN A 270 11.61 5.63 -3.88
N TYR A 271 10.72 6.59 -4.15
CA TYR A 271 9.31 6.24 -4.29
C TYR A 271 9.10 5.57 -5.63
N GLU A 272 8.41 4.45 -5.61
CA GLU A 272 8.03 3.67 -6.80
C GLU A 272 6.50 3.57 -6.80
N LEU A 273 5.88 3.93 -7.92
CA LEU A 273 4.43 3.94 -8.07
C LEU A 273 4.02 3.23 -9.36
N VAL A 274 3.01 2.36 -9.28
CA VAL A 274 2.34 1.79 -10.44
C VAL A 274 0.88 2.16 -10.45
N VAL A 275 0.35 2.50 -11.62
CA VAL A 275 -1.03 3.00 -11.76
C VAL A 275 -1.70 2.48 -13.04
N PRO A 276 -2.93 1.92 -12.97
CA PRO A 276 -3.64 1.46 -14.15
C PRO A 276 -4.01 2.62 -15.08
N ARG A 277 -4.03 2.36 -16.38
CA ARG A 277 -4.36 3.36 -17.40
C ARG A 277 -5.72 3.10 -18.04
N LYS A 278 -6.44 4.16 -18.38
CA LYS A 278 -7.67 4.13 -19.19
C LYS A 278 -7.45 3.54 -20.57
N ALA A 279 -6.24 3.63 -21.12
CA ALA A 279 -5.90 3.04 -22.41
C ALA A 279 -5.60 1.52 -22.34
N GLY A 280 -5.42 0.95 -21.14
CA GLY A 280 -4.91 -0.41 -20.93
C GLY A 280 -3.46 -0.42 -20.44
N GLY A 281 -3.07 -1.52 -19.80
CA GLY A 281 -1.82 -1.66 -19.07
C GLY A 281 -1.77 -0.81 -17.79
N PHE A 282 -0.59 -0.76 -17.18
CA PHE A 282 -0.27 0.15 -16.09
C PHE A 282 1.02 0.93 -16.38
N GLN A 283 1.13 2.13 -15.83
CA GLN A 283 2.31 2.96 -15.91
C GLN A 283 3.16 2.77 -14.65
N HIS A 284 4.46 2.51 -14.81
CA HIS A 284 5.43 2.62 -13.72
C HIS A 284 6.00 4.05 -13.67
N LEU A 285 6.05 4.65 -12.48
CA LEU A 285 6.58 5.97 -12.17
C LEU A 285 7.53 5.86 -10.97
N TRP A 286 8.56 6.71 -10.91
CA TRP A 286 9.42 6.77 -9.72
C TRP A 286 9.89 8.20 -9.41
N LYS A 287 10.24 8.45 -8.15
CA LYS A 287 10.86 9.72 -7.69
C LYS A 287 12.11 9.39 -6.89
N VAL A 288 13.21 10.04 -7.24
CA VAL A 288 14.46 9.95 -6.47
C VAL A 288 14.35 10.86 -5.26
N ASN A 289 14.37 10.26 -4.07
CA ASN A 289 14.12 10.96 -2.82
C ASN A 289 15.36 11.66 -2.23
N GLY A 290 16.52 11.51 -2.86
CA GLY A 290 17.68 12.37 -2.59
C GLY A 290 18.56 11.97 -1.41
N HIS A 291 19.53 12.82 -1.13
CA HIS A 291 20.58 12.62 -0.11
C HIS A 291 20.28 13.36 1.20
N ILE A 292 20.70 12.75 2.30
CA ILE A 292 20.79 13.36 3.63
C ILE A 292 22.19 13.96 3.73
N VAL A 293 22.30 15.29 3.75
CA VAL A 293 23.58 16.01 3.94
C VAL A 293 23.68 16.46 5.41
N GLU A 294 24.89 16.45 6.00
CA GLU A 294 25.14 16.89 7.38
C GLU A 294 24.77 18.36 7.65
N ASP A 295 24.62 19.20 6.61
CA ASP A 295 24.33 20.64 6.72
C ASP A 295 22.87 20.98 6.32
N ASP A 296 21.89 20.44 7.05
CA ASP A 296 20.45 20.82 7.11
C ASP A 296 19.62 20.86 5.81
N HIS A 297 20.15 20.45 4.66
CA HIS A 297 19.40 20.45 3.39
C HIS A 297 19.35 19.07 2.75
N ILE A 298 18.14 18.48 2.72
CA ILE A 298 17.85 17.29 1.92
C ILE A 298 17.64 17.72 0.46
N LEU A 299 18.50 17.25 -0.44
CA LEU A 299 18.38 17.52 -1.87
C LEU A 299 17.52 16.43 -2.52
N MET A 300 16.19 16.53 -2.41
CA MET A 300 15.26 15.65 -3.14
C MET A 300 15.16 16.07 -4.60
N GLU A 301 15.03 15.12 -5.52
CA GLU A 301 14.61 15.48 -6.88
C GLU A 301 13.17 16.00 -6.84
N LYS A 302 12.92 17.07 -7.59
CA LYS A 302 11.60 17.70 -7.64
C LYS A 302 10.64 16.93 -8.55
N GLY A 303 11.17 16.29 -9.59
CA GLY A 303 10.41 15.61 -10.63
C GLY A 303 10.19 14.13 -10.35
N TRP A 304 9.07 13.61 -10.85
CA TRP A 304 8.90 12.17 -11.06
C TRP A 304 9.43 11.80 -12.44
N HIS A 305 9.75 10.53 -12.61
CA HIS A 305 10.14 9.90 -13.85
C HIS A 305 9.06 8.90 -14.28
N ALA A 306 8.94 8.67 -15.58
CA ALA A 306 8.00 7.71 -16.14
C ALA A 306 8.74 6.59 -16.87
N GLY A 307 8.43 5.35 -16.50
CA GLY A 307 8.94 4.14 -17.13
C GLY A 307 8.10 3.71 -18.33
N GLU A 308 8.24 2.44 -18.69
CA GLU A 308 7.42 1.84 -19.74
C GLU A 308 5.99 1.61 -19.28
N ILE A 309 5.06 1.56 -20.24
CA ILE A 309 3.70 1.06 -20.04
C ILE A 309 3.78 -0.46 -20.09
N VAL A 310 3.28 -1.12 -19.04
CA VAL A 310 3.42 -2.57 -18.84
C VAL A 310 2.05 -3.24 -18.99
N GLY A 311 2.05 -4.37 -19.69
CA GLY A 311 0.81 -5.09 -20.03
C GLY A 311 -0.05 -4.35 -21.05
N SER A 312 -1.18 -4.95 -21.41
CA SER A 312 -2.10 -4.38 -22.41
C SER A 312 -3.59 -4.48 -22.03
N GLU A 313 -3.93 -5.34 -21.06
CA GLU A 313 -5.28 -5.50 -20.57
C GLU A 313 -5.78 -4.29 -19.78
N ARG A 314 -7.11 -4.17 -19.65
CA ARG A 314 -7.73 -3.11 -18.85
C ARG A 314 -7.79 -3.50 -17.38
N TYR A 315 -6.69 -3.27 -16.67
CA TYR A 315 -6.61 -3.48 -15.23
C TYR A 315 -7.38 -2.40 -14.45
N HIS A 316 -8.03 -2.82 -13.36
CA HIS A 316 -8.75 -1.93 -12.44
C HIS A 316 -8.01 -1.74 -11.12
N GLU A 317 -7.05 -2.60 -10.83
CA GLU A 317 -6.24 -2.51 -9.63
C GLU A 317 -4.88 -3.16 -9.88
N VAL A 318 -3.86 -2.55 -9.28
CA VAL A 318 -2.50 -3.08 -9.20
C VAL A 318 -2.03 -3.03 -7.75
N SER A 319 -1.13 -3.94 -7.39
CA SER A 319 -0.42 -3.94 -6.11
C SER A 319 1.02 -4.29 -6.36
N MET A 320 1.93 -3.54 -5.74
CA MET A 320 3.37 -3.68 -5.95
C MET A 320 4.09 -3.92 -4.63
N ILE A 321 5.14 -4.73 -4.70
CA ILE A 321 6.17 -4.83 -3.66
C ILE A 321 7.55 -4.71 -4.28
N GLN A 322 8.54 -4.46 -3.43
CA GLN A 322 9.93 -4.81 -3.72
C GLN A 322 10.28 -6.08 -2.96
N SER A 323 10.59 -7.15 -3.70
CA SER A 323 10.93 -8.44 -3.11
C SER A 323 12.41 -8.52 -2.71
N ASN A 324 12.81 -9.67 -2.17
CA ASN A 324 14.21 -10.04 -1.92
C ASN A 324 14.81 -10.93 -3.03
N PHE A 325 14.14 -11.06 -4.17
CA PHE A 325 14.68 -11.71 -5.36
C PHE A 325 15.45 -10.70 -6.19
N GLY A 326 16.58 -11.07 -6.79
CA GLY A 326 17.39 -10.17 -7.61
C GLY A 326 18.83 -10.16 -7.14
N TYR A 327 19.63 -9.19 -7.60
CA TYR A 327 21.04 -9.10 -7.27
C TYR A 327 21.32 -8.04 -6.21
N GLU A 328 20.95 -6.78 -6.46
CA GLU A 328 21.37 -5.65 -5.61
C GLU A 328 20.22 -5.12 -4.76
N HIS A 329 19.16 -4.65 -5.42
CA HIS A 329 18.02 -3.95 -4.80
C HIS A 329 16.79 -4.86 -4.62
N GLY A 330 16.80 -5.97 -5.33
CA GLY A 330 15.64 -6.84 -5.43
C GLY A 330 14.59 -6.32 -6.41
N ASN A 331 13.73 -7.22 -6.88
CA ASN A 331 12.82 -6.96 -7.98
C ASN A 331 11.62 -6.12 -7.53
N LEU A 332 11.11 -5.27 -8.43
CA LEU A 332 9.73 -4.81 -8.31
C LEU A 332 8.81 -5.91 -8.83
N GLU A 333 7.85 -6.31 -8.01
CA GLU A 333 6.88 -7.36 -8.33
C GLU A 333 5.49 -6.72 -8.35
N VAL A 334 4.71 -6.97 -9.39
CA VAL A 334 3.37 -6.38 -9.55
C VAL A 334 2.34 -7.46 -9.83
N VAL A 335 1.24 -7.39 -9.10
CA VAL A 335 0.00 -8.10 -9.43
C VAL A 335 -0.99 -7.10 -10.01
N ALA A 336 -1.61 -7.44 -11.15
CA ALA A 336 -2.61 -6.63 -11.83
C ALA A 336 -3.87 -7.45 -12.10
N ARG A 337 -5.05 -6.82 -11.99
CA ARG A 337 -6.32 -7.55 -12.10
C ARG A 337 -7.42 -6.79 -12.82
N GLN A 338 -8.21 -7.52 -13.61
CA GLN A 338 -9.50 -7.04 -14.12
C GLN A 338 -10.62 -7.35 -13.11
N PRO A 339 -11.74 -6.59 -13.06
CA PRO A 339 -12.74 -6.71 -11.98
C PRO A 339 -13.37 -8.10 -11.78
N HIS A 340 -13.39 -8.93 -12.82
CA HIS A 340 -14.00 -10.27 -12.81
C HIS A 340 -13.03 -11.39 -13.18
N GLN A 341 -11.73 -11.10 -13.16
CA GLN A 341 -10.71 -12.10 -13.45
C GLN A 341 -10.69 -13.15 -12.34
N ALA A 342 -10.80 -14.42 -12.74
CA ALA A 342 -10.43 -15.54 -11.88
C ALA A 342 -8.90 -15.55 -11.78
N GLY A 343 -8.37 -15.21 -10.60
CA GLY A 343 -6.95 -15.00 -10.39
C GLY A 343 -6.47 -13.61 -10.81
N PHE A 344 -5.24 -13.51 -11.31
CA PHE A 344 -4.56 -12.25 -11.60
C PHE A 344 -3.39 -12.41 -12.58
N ASP A 345 -2.91 -11.31 -13.15
CA ASP A 345 -1.66 -11.30 -13.91
C ASP A 345 -0.51 -10.85 -13.01
N PHE A 346 0.61 -11.57 -13.12
CA PHE A 346 1.82 -11.31 -12.37
C PHE A 346 2.95 -10.82 -13.27
N PHE A 347 3.68 -9.82 -12.82
CA PHE A 347 4.78 -9.17 -13.50
C PHE A 347 5.94 -8.95 -12.53
N TRP A 348 7.16 -8.86 -13.06
CA TRP A 348 8.29 -8.38 -12.28
C TRP A 348 9.27 -7.59 -13.13
N ARG A 349 10.05 -6.73 -12.48
CA ARG A 349 11.12 -5.94 -13.07
C ARG A 349 12.39 -6.16 -12.27
N GLU A 350 13.45 -6.53 -12.96
CA GLU A 350 14.78 -6.63 -12.39
C GLU A 350 15.49 -5.25 -12.43
N ASP A 351 16.76 -5.22 -12.03
CA ASP A 351 17.59 -4.01 -12.01
C ASP A 351 17.87 -3.46 -13.44
N ASP A 352 17.62 -4.26 -14.48
CA ASP A 352 17.77 -3.88 -15.89
C ASP A 352 16.63 -3.00 -16.44
N MET A 353 15.65 -2.66 -15.58
CA MET A 353 14.44 -1.90 -15.91
C MET A 353 13.49 -2.59 -16.90
N VAL A 354 13.70 -3.87 -17.20
CA VAL A 354 12.86 -4.64 -18.14
C VAL A 354 11.80 -5.44 -17.39
N TRP A 355 10.54 -5.19 -17.72
CA TRP A 355 9.41 -5.96 -17.17
C TRP A 355 9.27 -7.33 -17.84
N LYS A 356 9.02 -8.36 -17.02
CA LYS A 356 8.60 -9.70 -17.44
C LYS A 356 7.12 -9.89 -17.13
N GLY A 357 6.43 -10.67 -17.95
CA GLY A 357 4.99 -10.94 -17.84
C GLY A 357 4.19 -10.43 -19.06
N PRO A 358 2.85 -10.55 -19.05
CA PRO A 358 2.05 -11.11 -17.97
C PRO A 358 2.23 -12.62 -17.80
N PHE A 359 2.27 -13.09 -16.55
CA PHE A 359 2.05 -14.48 -16.19
C PHE A 359 0.71 -14.60 -15.49
N THR A 360 -0.29 -15.17 -16.17
CA THR A 360 -1.62 -15.34 -15.59
C THR A 360 -1.63 -16.48 -14.57
N ILE A 361 -2.04 -16.16 -13.35
CA ILE A 361 -2.26 -17.10 -12.25
C ILE A 361 -3.79 -17.26 -12.09
N SER A 362 -4.28 -18.50 -12.00
CA SER A 362 -5.72 -18.82 -11.98
C SER A 362 -6.09 -19.75 -10.85
#